data_AF-A0A3N5MKT6-F1
#
_entry.id   AF-A0A3N5MKT6-F1
#
_cell.length_a   1.000
_cell.length_b   1.000
_cell.length_c   1.000
_cell.angle_alpha   90.00
_cell.angle_beta   90.00
_cell.angle_gamma   90.00
#
_symmetry.space_group_name_H-M   'P 1'
#
loop_
_entity.id
_entity.type
_entity.pdbx_description
1 polymer ?
#
loop_
_entity_poly.entity_id
_entity_poly.type
_entity_poly.pdbx_seq_one_letter_code
_entity_poly.pdbx_strand_id
1 'polypeptide(L)'
;MTAKEPDCPTSAELWLVDLARSAPLLEQLERELPRLGAVDRAEILALKPAEVRQRRLTAHVALRLLLERAAGSSVRGSDLERQAGGKPRLRGLAGEVEFSLSHADDLVLIAVGR
;
A
#
# COMPACT_ATOMS: atom_id res chain seq x y z
N MET A 1 31.03 -24.23 -13.95
CA MET A 1 29.66 -23.75 -14.12
C MET A 1 28.85 -24.22 -12.93
N THR A 2 28.79 -23.43 -11.86
CA THR A 2 27.95 -23.71 -10.70
C THR A 2 26.53 -23.27 -11.03
N ALA A 3 25.60 -24.23 -11.03
CA ALA A 3 24.18 -23.95 -11.16
C ALA A 3 23.76 -23.04 -9.99
N LYS A 4 23.21 -21.87 -10.32
CA LYS A 4 22.51 -21.01 -9.36
C LYS A 4 21.24 -21.76 -8.97
N GLU A 5 21.11 -22.14 -7.70
CA GLU A 5 19.86 -22.69 -7.17
C GLU A 5 18.71 -21.71 -7.48
N PRO A 6 17.51 -22.21 -7.83
CA PRO A 6 16.38 -21.32 -8.08
C PRO A 6 16.07 -20.55 -6.80
N ASP A 7 15.96 -19.22 -6.93
CA ASP A 7 15.47 -18.32 -5.87
C ASP A 7 14.22 -18.93 -5.22
N CYS A 8 14.15 -18.87 -3.88
CA CYS A 8 12.97 -19.25 -3.10
C CYS A 8 11.72 -18.64 -3.75
N PRO A 9 10.63 -19.40 -3.99
CA PRO A 9 9.45 -18.82 -4.63
C PRO A 9 8.94 -17.68 -3.77
N THR A 10 8.96 -16.47 -4.33
CA THR A 10 8.40 -15.26 -3.73
C THR A 10 6.96 -15.57 -3.31
N SER A 11 6.69 -15.55 -2.02
CA SER A 11 5.36 -15.86 -1.51
C SER A 11 4.52 -14.59 -1.53
N ALA A 12 3.35 -14.64 -2.17
CA ALA A 12 2.44 -13.51 -2.27
C ALA A 12 1.22 -13.71 -1.36
N GLU A 13 0.98 -12.75 -0.47
CA GLU A 13 -0.24 -12.66 0.32
C GLU A 13 -1.25 -11.77 -0.42
N LEU A 14 -2.50 -12.24 -0.53
CA LEU A 14 -3.61 -11.50 -1.12
C LEU A 14 -4.61 -11.10 -0.04
N TRP A 15 -4.96 -9.82 0.00
CA TRP A 15 -5.87 -9.23 0.98
C TRP A 15 -7.01 -8.54 0.24
N LEU A 16 -8.23 -9.05 0.42
CA LEU A 16 -9.44 -8.37 -0.03
C LEU A 16 -10.00 -7.54 1.13
N VAL A 17 -10.10 -6.23 0.94
CA VAL A 17 -10.57 -5.29 1.96
C VAL A 17 -11.88 -4.67 1.49
N ASP A 18 -12.91 -4.81 2.32
CA ASP A 18 -14.17 -4.07 2.21
C ASP A 18 -13.96 -2.67 2.79
N LEU A 19 -13.87 -1.68 1.90
CA LEU A 19 -13.60 -0.28 2.26
C LEU A 19 -14.78 0.33 3.00
N ALA A 20 -16.01 0.02 2.61
CA ALA A 20 -17.20 0.56 3.26
C ALA A 20 -17.30 0.11 4.72
N ARG A 21 -17.05 -1.19 4.98
CA ARG A 21 -17.08 -1.75 6.33
C ARG A 21 -15.87 -1.34 7.17
N SER A 22 -14.70 -1.20 6.55
CA SER A 22 -13.43 -1.00 7.27
C SER A 22 -13.05 0.48 7.44
N ALA A 23 -13.69 1.39 6.71
CA ALA A 23 -13.36 2.81 6.70
C ALA A 23 -13.26 3.45 8.10
N PRO A 24 -14.24 3.30 9.02
CA PRO A 24 -14.17 3.95 10.33
C PRO A 24 -12.93 3.55 11.13
N LEU A 25 -12.58 2.26 11.11
CA LEU A 25 -11.42 1.73 11.83
C LEU A 25 -10.11 2.19 11.18
N LEU A 26 -10.01 2.11 9.86
CA LEU A 26 -8.81 2.53 9.12
C LEU A 26 -8.55 4.03 9.31
N GLU A 27 -9.59 4.85 9.26
CA GLU A 27 -9.49 6.29 9.51
C GLU A 27 -9.05 6.61 10.94
N GLN A 28 -9.54 5.86 11.93
CA GLN A 28 -9.08 6.01 13.31
C GLN A 28 -7.59 5.66 13.42
N LEU A 29 -7.17 4.52 12.88
CA LEU A 29 -5.77 4.08 12.92
C LEU A 29 -4.83 5.09 12.26
N GLU A 30 -5.24 5.70 11.15
CA GLU A 30 -4.46 6.72 10.45
C GLU A 30 -4.41 8.05 11.21
N ARG A 31 -5.47 8.42 11.94
CA ARG A 31 -5.46 9.61 12.81
C ARG A 31 -4.54 9.44 14.02
N GLU A 32 -4.55 8.27 14.63
CA GLU A 32 -3.71 7.95 15.79
C GLU A 32 -2.23 7.84 15.43
N LEU A 33 -1.95 7.24 14.27
CA LEU A 33 -0.60 7.02 13.79
C LEU A 33 -0.58 7.19 12.26
N PRO A 34 -0.23 8.38 11.76
CA PRO A 34 -0.18 8.63 10.32
C PRO A 34 0.83 7.72 9.61
N ARG A 35 0.39 7.02 8.56
CA ARG A 35 1.22 6.09 7.80
C ARG A 35 1.47 6.55 6.38
N LEU A 36 0.61 7.36 5.79
CA LEU A 36 0.80 7.83 4.41
C LEU A 36 2.01 8.77 4.28
N GLY A 37 2.71 8.67 3.15
CA GLY A 37 3.68 9.69 2.73
C GLY A 37 2.99 11.03 2.43
N ALA A 38 3.76 12.12 2.53
CA ALA A 38 3.23 13.46 2.32
C ALA A 38 2.73 13.68 0.88
N VAL A 39 3.42 13.11 -0.11
CA VAL A 39 3.05 13.22 -1.53
C VAL A 39 1.74 12.49 -1.79
N ASP A 40 1.64 11.22 -1.39
CA ASP A 40 0.43 10.41 -1.56
C ASP A 40 -0.77 11.05 -0.86
N ARG A 41 -0.55 11.56 0.36
CA ARG A 41 -1.58 12.23 1.12
C ARG A 41 -2.09 13.48 0.40
N ALA A 42 -1.18 14.31 -0.12
CA ALA A 42 -1.55 15.53 -0.84
C ALA A 42 -2.33 15.20 -2.14
N GLU A 43 -1.86 14.23 -2.92
CA GLU A 43 -2.52 13.77 -4.15
C GLU A 43 -3.94 13.27 -3.87
N ILE A 44 -4.11 12.43 -2.84
CA ILE A 44 -5.42 11.90 -2.45
C ILE A 44 -6.34 13.03 -1.99
N LEU A 45 -5.84 13.95 -1.16
CA LEU A 45 -6.64 15.06 -0.63
C LEU A 45 -7.11 16.04 -1.72
N ALA A 46 -6.38 16.14 -2.83
CA ALA A 46 -6.77 16.96 -3.98
C ALA A 46 -7.93 16.35 -4.80
N LEU A 47 -8.26 15.08 -4.60
CA LEU A 47 -9.32 14.40 -5.36
C LEU A 47 -10.71 14.97 -5.05
N LYS A 48 -11.52 15.07 -6.11
CA LYS A 48 -12.97 15.28 -6.08
C LYS A 48 -13.63 14.12 -6.85
N PRO A 49 -14.84 13.66 -6.49
CA PRO A 49 -15.68 14.02 -5.34
C PRO A 49 -15.17 13.53 -3.97
N ALA A 50 -15.86 13.93 -2.88
CA ALA A 50 -15.47 13.57 -1.51
C ALA A 50 -15.47 12.05 -1.24
N GLU A 51 -16.42 11.32 -1.80
CA GLU A 51 -16.50 9.86 -1.68
C GLU A 51 -15.31 9.15 -2.34
N VAL A 52 -14.89 9.62 -3.52
CA VAL A 52 -13.71 9.09 -4.22
C VAL A 52 -12.45 9.34 -3.40
N ARG A 53 -12.31 10.55 -2.84
CA ARG A 53 -11.21 10.89 -1.93
C ARG A 53 -11.21 9.96 -0.71
N GLN A 54 -12.36 9.73 -0.09
CA GLN A 54 -12.47 8.90 1.09
C GLN A 54 -12.08 7.45 0.79
N ARG A 55 -12.67 6.85 -0.25
CA ARG A 55 -12.32 5.49 -0.71
C ARG A 55 -10.84 5.36 -1.01
N ARG A 56 -10.25 6.35 -1.70
CA ARG A 56 -8.83 6.36 -2.04
C ARG A 56 -7.95 6.43 -0.79
N LEU A 57 -8.31 7.27 0.19
CA LEU A 57 -7.61 7.37 1.46
C LEU A 57 -7.67 6.06 2.22
N THR A 58 -8.86 5.49 2.42
CA THR A 58 -9.07 4.22 3.12
C THR A 58 -8.29 3.08 2.48
N ALA A 59 -8.29 2.98 1.14
CA ALA A 59 -7.52 1.98 0.42
C ALA A 59 -6.01 2.13 0.62
N HIS A 60 -5.49 3.37 0.63
CA HIS A 60 -4.06 3.61 0.86
C HIS A 60 -3.67 3.36 2.31
N VAL A 61 -4.53 3.67 3.29
CA VAL A 61 -4.28 3.31 4.69
C VAL A 61 -4.19 1.80 4.85
N ALA A 62 -5.11 1.05 4.25
CA ALA A 62 -5.06 -0.43 4.27
C ALA A 62 -3.76 -0.97 3.66
N LEU A 63 -3.34 -0.43 2.50
CA LEU A 63 -2.05 -0.77 1.90
C LEU A 63 -0.89 -0.47 2.85
N ARG A 64 -0.86 0.72 3.45
CA ARG A 64 0.26 1.14 4.30
C ARG A 64 0.36 0.32 5.59
N LEU A 65 -0.77 -0.14 6.15
CA LEU A 65 -0.78 -1.11 7.25
C LEU A 65 -0.14 -2.45 6.84
N LEU A 66 -0.46 -2.95 5.65
CA LEU A 66 0.13 -4.20 5.15
C LEU A 66 1.62 -4.05 4.83
N LEU A 67 2.04 -2.92 4.27
CA LEU A 67 3.44 -2.61 4.03
C LEU A 67 4.23 -2.47 5.35
N GLU A 68 3.64 -1.82 6.35
CA GLU A 68 4.23 -1.73 7.69
C GLU A 68 4.38 -3.12 8.33
N ARG A 69 3.36 -3.98 8.21
CA ARG A 69 3.46 -5.38 8.65
C ARG A 69 4.55 -6.15 7.90
N ALA A 70 4.78 -5.83 6.63
CA ALA A 70 5.72 -6.55 5.79
C ALA A 70 7.18 -6.11 5.95
N ALA A 71 7.41 -4.80 6.04
CA ALA A 71 8.73 -4.16 6.01
C ALA A 71 9.14 -3.53 7.36
N GLY A 72 8.24 -3.51 8.35
CA GLY A 72 8.46 -2.90 9.66
C GLY A 72 8.07 -1.42 9.72
N SER A 73 8.19 -0.81 10.90
CA SER A 73 7.70 0.56 11.17
C SER A 73 8.48 1.68 10.47
N SER A 74 9.66 1.38 9.91
CA SER A 74 10.50 2.34 9.19
C SER A 74 9.81 2.88 7.93
N VAL A 75 8.83 2.16 7.37
CA VAL A 75 8.12 2.63 6.19
C VAL A 75 7.08 3.70 6.51
N ARG A 76 6.64 3.89 7.76
CA ARG A 76 5.59 4.88 8.08
C ARG A 76 5.99 6.29 7.64
N GLY A 77 5.06 7.01 7.03
CA GLY A 77 5.30 8.38 6.55
C GLY A 77 6.25 8.52 5.34
N SER A 78 6.84 7.43 4.83
CA SER A 78 7.66 7.46 3.63
C SER A 78 6.81 7.57 2.36
N ASP A 79 7.27 8.38 1.40
CA ASP A 79 6.68 8.43 0.07
C ASP A 79 7.02 7.17 -0.72
N LEU A 80 6.06 6.72 -1.53
CA LEU A 80 6.30 5.65 -2.51
C LEU A 80 7.06 6.22 -3.71
N GLU A 81 8.11 5.52 -4.11
CA GLU A 81 8.87 5.86 -5.30
C GLU A 81 8.11 5.42 -6.55
N ARG A 82 7.84 6.36 -7.45
CA ARG A 82 7.22 6.12 -8.75
C ARG A 82 8.19 6.54 -9.84
N GLN A 83 8.74 5.57 -10.57
CA GLN A 83 9.43 5.87 -11.83
C GLN A 83 8.38 6.16 -12.92
N ALA A 84 8.74 6.93 -13.95
CA ALA A 84 7.83 7.24 -15.05
C ALA A 84 7.27 5.94 -15.67
N GLY A 85 5.96 5.73 -15.56
CA GLY A 85 5.29 4.50 -16.03
C GLY A 85 5.57 3.23 -15.22
N GLY A 86 6.32 3.33 -14.12
CA GLY A 86 6.72 2.21 -13.27
C GLY A 86 5.71 1.89 -12.17
N LYS A 87 5.76 0.65 -11.66
CA LYS A 87 5.04 0.26 -10.45
C LYS A 87 5.58 1.03 -9.23
N PRO A 88 4.72 1.50 -8.32
CA PRO A 88 5.16 2.15 -7.08
C PRO A 88 6.00 1.17 -6.23
N ARG A 89 7.01 1.69 -5.53
CA ARG A 89 7.92 0.92 -4.67
C ARG A 89 8.18 1.62 -3.35
N LEU A 90 8.58 0.84 -2.33
CA LEU A 90 9.09 1.39 -1.08
C LEU A 90 10.53 1.88 -1.29
N ARG A 91 10.80 3.12 -0.89
CA ARG A 91 12.14 3.71 -0.93
C ARG A 91 13.14 2.86 -0.16
N GLY A 92 14.22 2.46 -0.82
CA GLY A 92 15.30 1.67 -0.21
C GLY A 92 14.98 0.19 0.04
N LEU A 93 13.81 -0.31 -0.36
CA LEU A 93 13.39 -1.71 -0.19
C LEU A 93 12.95 -2.34 -1.52
N ALA A 94 13.44 -1.81 -2.64
CA ALA A 94 13.09 -2.31 -3.96
C ALA A 94 13.60 -3.74 -4.15
N GLY A 95 12.68 -4.68 -4.38
CA GLY A 95 12.99 -6.11 -4.55
C GLY A 95 12.92 -6.93 -3.25
N GLU A 96 12.77 -6.28 -2.09
CA GLU A 96 12.56 -6.97 -0.80
C GLU A 96 11.07 -7.07 -0.45
N VAL A 97 10.31 -6.01 -0.76
CA VAL A 97 8.86 -6.01 -0.62
C VAL A 97 8.25 -5.45 -1.90
N GLU A 98 7.49 -6.30 -2.59
CA GLU A 98 6.69 -5.90 -3.74
C GLU A 98 5.22 -5.79 -3.36
N PHE A 99 4.50 -4.88 -4.01
CA PHE A 99 3.07 -4.76 -3.78
C PHE A 99 2.30 -4.36 -5.03
N SER A 100 1.01 -4.66 -5.01
CA SER A 100 0.05 -4.20 -6.00
C SER A 100 -1.25 -3.85 -5.31
N LEU A 101 -1.96 -2.85 -5.82
CA LEU A 101 -3.27 -2.44 -5.35
C LEU A 101 -4.19 -2.31 -6.56
N SER A 102 -5.32 -3.00 -6.50
CA SER A 102 -6.40 -2.89 -7.49
C SER A 102 -7.72 -2.65 -6.76
N HIS A 103 -8.58 -1.82 -7.33
CA HIS A 103 -9.87 -1.46 -6.73
C HIS A 103 -11.03 -1.78 -7.67
N ALA A 104 -12.15 -2.21 -7.09
CA ALA A 104 -13.43 -2.39 -7.76
C ALA A 104 -14.53 -1.95 -6.79
N ASP A 105 -15.19 -0.83 -7.09
CA ASP A 105 -16.16 -0.18 -6.21
C ASP A 105 -15.64 0.01 -4.76
N ASP A 106 -16.31 -0.60 -3.78
CA ASP A 106 -15.96 -0.54 -2.36
C ASP A 106 -14.99 -1.66 -1.93
N LEU A 107 -14.44 -2.41 -2.88
CA LEU A 107 -13.45 -3.44 -2.61
C LEU A 107 -12.07 -2.99 -3.11
N VAL A 108 -11.04 -3.31 -2.32
CA VAL A 108 -9.65 -3.24 -2.77
C VAL A 108 -8.98 -4.59 -2.57
N LEU A 109 -8.33 -5.07 -3.62
CA LEU A 109 -7.45 -6.23 -3.57
C LEU A 109 -6.01 -5.74 -3.50
N ILE A 110 -5.31 -6.16 -2.46
CA ILE A 110 -3.92 -5.81 -2.21
C ILE A 110 -3.09 -7.10 -2.25
N ALA A 111 -2.04 -7.09 -3.06
CA ALA A 111 -1.02 -8.13 -3.08
C ALA A 111 0.25 -7.61 -2.40
N VAL A 112 0.86 -8.42 -1.53
CA VAL A 112 2.19 -8.14 -0.95
C VAL A 112 3.06 -9.38 -1.14
N GLY A 113 4.17 -9.22 -1.85
CA GLY A 113 5.17 -10.26 -2.13
C GLY A 113 6.47 -10.03 -1.35
N ARG A 114 7.09 -11.12 -0.92
CA ARG A 114 8.38 -11.18 -0.21
C ARG A 114 9.19 -12.38 -0.67
#